data_AF-A0A368FAH9-F1
#
_entry.id   AF-A0A368FAH9-F1
#
_cell.length_a   1.000
_cell.length_b   1.000
_cell.length_c   1.000
_cell.angle_alpha   90.00
_cell.angle_beta   90.00
_cell.angle_gamma   90.00
#
_symmetry.space_group_name_H-M   'P 1'
#
loop_
_entity.id
_entity.type
_entity.pdbx_description
1 polymer ?
#
loop_
_entity_poly.entity_id
_entity_poly.type
_entity_poly.pdbx_seq_one_letter_code
_entity_poly.pdbx_strand_id
1 'polypeptide(L)'
;MIAHFIFAFVAPLLPLASSQGLCPGSPFDEETIKESVVGHINDHRYKLLKGLQPNGPWQDRDKWTSETQGYGKKLPMAKTMNEVEWNCNLEKKAKALLDPQCTDDEPKAPKGKTGLFYKYA
;
A
#
# COMPACT_ATOMS: atom_id res chain seq x y z
N MET A 1 36.74 55.08 14.56
CA MET A 1 36.13 53.89 15.19
C MET A 1 35.19 53.27 14.17
N ILE A 2 35.56 52.16 13.53
CA ILE A 2 34.71 51.46 12.56
C ILE A 2 34.44 50.08 13.15
N ALA A 3 33.23 49.90 13.69
CA ALA A 3 32.77 48.65 14.25
C ALA A 3 32.48 47.66 13.12
N HIS A 4 33.22 46.54 13.09
CA HIS A 4 32.95 45.43 12.18
C HIS A 4 31.93 44.51 12.84
N PHE A 5 30.69 44.52 12.36
CA PHE A 5 29.69 43.52 12.74
C PHE A 5 29.90 42.27 11.90
N ILE A 6 30.47 41.22 12.50
CA ILE A 6 30.54 39.88 11.92
C ILE A 6 29.17 39.24 12.12
N PHE A 7 28.39 39.12 11.04
CA PHE A 7 27.19 38.29 11.04
C PHE A 7 27.62 36.83 10.88
N ALA A 8 27.59 36.07 11.98
CA ALA A 8 27.68 34.62 11.93
C ALA A 8 26.34 34.06 11.42
N PHE A 9 26.28 33.70 10.13
CA PHE A 9 25.21 32.86 9.61
C PHE A 9 25.40 31.44 10.15
N VAL A 10 24.77 31.14 11.28
CA VAL A 10 24.60 29.77 11.76
C VAL A 10 23.56 29.13 10.84
N ALA A 11 24.02 28.39 9.83
CA ALA A 11 23.13 27.57 9.03
C ALA A 11 22.46 26.55 9.97
N PRO A 12 21.12 26.52 10.09
CA PRO A 12 20.48 25.50 10.89
C PRO A 12 20.67 24.16 10.16
N LEU A 13 21.55 23.33 10.70
CA LEU A 13 21.56 21.89 10.43
C LEU A 13 20.27 21.33 11.01
N LEU A 14 19.16 21.52 10.30
CA LEU A 14 17.99 20.68 10.48
C LEU A 14 18.47 19.24 10.28
N PRO A 15 18.31 18.33 11.26
CA PRO A 15 18.49 16.93 10.97
C PRO A 15 17.45 16.61 9.90
N LEU A 16 17.90 16.37 8.66
CA LEU A 16 17.15 15.52 7.77
C LEU A 16 17.02 14.21 8.55
N ALA A 17 15.88 14.04 9.22
CA ALA A 17 15.39 12.73 9.56
C ALA A 17 15.21 12.04 8.20
N SER A 18 16.31 11.49 7.68
CA SER A 18 16.25 10.51 6.61
C SER A 18 15.51 9.37 7.26
N SER A 19 14.20 9.33 7.06
CA SER A 19 13.46 8.10 7.28
C SER A 19 14.17 7.08 6.42
N GLN A 20 14.96 6.23 7.07
CA GLN A 20 15.67 5.18 6.37
C GLN A 20 14.55 4.28 5.84
N GLY A 21 14.32 4.31 4.52
CA GLY A 21 13.36 3.43 3.90
C GLY A 21 13.68 1.99 4.31
N LEU A 22 12.66 1.20 4.61
CA LEU A 22 12.81 -0.19 5.08
C LEU A 22 13.62 -1.06 4.09
N CYS A 23 13.64 -0.67 2.82
CA CYS A 23 14.41 -1.28 1.75
C CYS A 23 15.42 -0.29 1.14
N PRO A 24 16.68 -0.71 0.87
CA PRO A 24 17.68 0.14 0.24
C PRO A 24 17.21 0.68 -1.12
N GLY A 25 17.21 2.01 -1.28
CA GLY A 25 16.78 2.66 -2.52
C GLY A 25 15.26 2.65 -2.76
N SER A 26 14.47 2.28 -1.75
CA SER A 26 13.02 2.48 -1.77
C SER A 26 12.70 3.97 -1.87
N PRO A 27 11.75 4.38 -2.73
CA PRO A 27 11.21 5.73 -2.71
C PRO A 27 10.22 5.96 -1.56
N PHE A 28 9.84 4.90 -0.85
CA PHE A 28 8.90 4.94 0.28
C PHE A 28 9.66 4.82 1.61
N ASP A 29 9.26 5.65 2.57
CA ASP A 29 9.69 5.53 3.95
C ASP A 29 9.03 4.34 4.68
N GLU A 30 9.58 4.01 5.84
CA GLU A 30 9.11 2.90 6.66
C GLU A 30 7.66 3.07 7.15
N GLU A 31 7.25 4.29 7.49
CA GLU A 31 5.89 4.60 7.98
C GLU A 31 4.87 4.33 6.88
N THR A 32 5.11 4.85 5.67
CA THR A 32 4.30 4.58 4.48
C THR A 32 4.15 3.09 4.22
N ILE A 33 5.26 2.35 4.28
CA ILE A 33 5.26 0.89 4.08
C ILE A 33 4.41 0.20 5.16
N LYS A 34 4.68 0.50 6.44
CA LYS A 34 4.08 -0.20 7.57
C LYS A 34 2.62 0.16 7.77
N GLU A 35 2.25 1.42 7.67
CA GLU A 35 0.89 1.89 7.97
C GLU A 35 -0.01 1.81 6.74
N SER A 36 0.44 2.36 5.61
CA SER A 36 -0.42 2.50 4.42
C SER A 36 -0.53 1.23 3.59
N VAL A 37 0.49 0.36 3.60
CA VAL A 37 0.50 -0.86 2.77
C VAL A 37 0.34 -2.12 3.61
N VAL A 38 1.34 -2.45 4.44
CA VAL A 38 1.32 -3.71 5.21
C VAL A 38 0.19 -3.70 6.24
N GLY A 39 0.04 -2.61 6.99
CA GLY A 39 -1.02 -2.41 7.96
C GLY A 39 -2.40 -2.55 7.32
N HIS A 40 -2.66 -1.80 6.24
CA HIS A 40 -3.92 -1.90 5.50
C HIS A 40 -4.21 -3.33 5.01
N ILE A 41 -3.22 -4.03 4.46
CA ILE A 41 -3.39 -5.43 4.02
C ILE A 41 -3.71 -6.34 5.21
N ASN A 42 -2.96 -6.23 6.32
CA ASN A 42 -3.17 -7.06 7.50
C ASN A 42 -4.51 -6.79 8.20
N ASP A 43 -4.99 -5.55 8.20
CA ASP A 43 -6.33 -5.20 8.68
C ASP A 43 -7.43 -5.91 7.87
N HIS A 44 -7.30 -5.92 6.53
CA HIS A 44 -8.24 -6.67 5.68
C HIS A 44 -8.12 -8.18 5.85
N ARG A 45 -6.91 -8.71 6.04
CA ARG A 45 -6.69 -10.13 6.37
C ARG A 45 -7.32 -10.51 7.71
N TYR A 46 -7.23 -9.63 8.71
CA TYR A 46 -7.92 -9.81 9.99
C TYR A 46 -9.45 -9.77 9.82
N LYS A 47 -9.98 -8.84 9.02
CA LYS A 47 -11.43 -8.81 8.70
C LYS A 47 -11.89 -10.11 8.03
N LEU A 48 -11.10 -10.67 7.11
CA LEU A 48 -11.37 -11.97 6.49
C LEU A 48 -11.30 -13.11 7.51
N LEU A 49 -10.29 -13.13 8.37
CA LEU A 49 -10.14 -14.10 9.46
C LEU A 49 -11.36 -14.11 10.39
N LYS A 50 -11.96 -12.95 10.65
CA LYS A 50 -13.14 -12.80 11.51
C LYS A 50 -14.48 -12.88 10.76
N GLY A 51 -14.48 -13.08 9.43
CA GLY A 51 -15.70 -13.06 8.63
C GLY A 51 -16.43 -11.71 8.68
N LEU A 52 -15.68 -10.60 8.75
CA LEU A 52 -16.19 -9.22 8.82
C LEU A 52 -16.10 -8.49 7.48
N GLN A 53 -15.28 -8.98 6.55
CA GLN A 53 -15.07 -8.36 5.24
C GLN A 53 -16.34 -8.48 4.38
N PRO A 54 -16.94 -7.37 3.90
CA PRO A 54 -18.01 -7.43 2.91
C PRO A 54 -17.50 -7.96 1.57
N ASN A 55 -18.34 -8.73 0.90
CA ASN A 55 -18.15 -9.19 -0.47
C ASN A 55 -18.69 -8.11 -1.42
N GLY A 56 -17.83 -7.25 -1.95
CA GLY A 56 -18.25 -6.17 -2.85
C GLY A 56 -19.13 -5.09 -2.18
N PRO A 57 -19.63 -4.13 -2.97
CA PRO A 57 -20.50 -3.06 -2.48
C PRO A 57 -21.83 -3.62 -1.97
N TRP A 58 -22.46 -2.89 -1.05
CA TRP A 58 -23.83 -3.21 -0.66
C TRP A 58 -24.79 -2.96 -1.83
N GLN A 59 -25.71 -3.90 -2.06
CA GLN A 59 -26.78 -3.75 -3.03
C GLN A 59 -28.05 -4.45 -2.55
N ASP A 60 -29.19 -3.85 -2.85
CA ASP A 60 -30.50 -4.44 -2.57
C ASP A 60 -30.66 -5.80 -3.29
N ARG A 61 -31.40 -6.73 -2.69
CA ARG A 61 -31.56 -8.10 -3.22
C ARG A 61 -32.21 -8.15 -4.60
N ASP A 62 -33.10 -7.21 -4.91
CA ASP A 62 -33.78 -7.06 -6.20
C ASP A 62 -32.82 -6.63 -7.32
N LYS A 63 -31.64 -6.10 -6.98
CA LYS A 63 -30.58 -5.72 -7.93
C LYS A 63 -29.54 -6.81 -8.16
N TRP A 64 -29.68 -7.97 -7.51
CA TRP A 64 -28.72 -9.06 -7.66
C TRP A 64 -28.84 -9.68 -9.05
N THR A 65 -27.71 -9.84 -9.71
CA THR A 65 -27.56 -10.69 -10.90
C THR A 65 -26.98 -12.04 -10.48
N SER A 66 -26.88 -12.99 -11.41
CA SER A 66 -26.15 -14.23 -11.19
C SER A 66 -24.68 -13.99 -10.80
N GLU A 67 -24.09 -12.87 -11.24
CA GLU A 67 -22.70 -12.49 -10.94
C GLU A 67 -22.54 -11.79 -9.59
N THR A 68 -23.54 -11.01 -9.19
CA THR A 68 -23.47 -10.18 -7.96
C THR A 68 -24.25 -10.79 -6.79
N GLN A 69 -24.72 -12.03 -6.94
CA GLN A 69 -25.40 -12.75 -5.88
C GLN A 69 -24.51 -12.87 -4.63
N GLY A 70 -24.93 -12.22 -3.55
CA GLY A 70 -24.17 -12.18 -2.29
C GLY A 70 -23.30 -10.95 -2.08
N TYR A 71 -23.38 -9.95 -2.95
CA TYR A 71 -22.82 -8.64 -2.67
C TYR A 71 -23.39 -8.04 -1.38
N GLY A 72 -22.56 -7.30 -0.65
CA GLY A 72 -22.90 -6.71 0.65
C GLY A 72 -23.00 -7.71 1.81
N LYS A 73 -23.01 -9.02 1.54
CA LYS A 73 -22.86 -10.04 2.60
C LYS A 73 -21.41 -10.11 3.04
N LYS A 74 -21.19 -10.51 4.29
CA LYS A 74 -19.85 -10.81 4.79
C LYS A 74 -19.32 -12.10 4.17
N LEU A 75 -18.04 -12.08 3.77
CA LEU A 75 -17.31 -13.27 3.39
C LEU A 75 -17.23 -14.25 4.57
N PRO A 76 -17.17 -15.57 4.30
CA PRO A 76 -17.07 -16.57 5.36
C PRO A 76 -15.78 -16.40 6.16
N MET A 77 -15.84 -16.78 7.44
CA MET A 77 -14.68 -16.78 8.35
C MET A 77 -13.60 -17.72 7.83
N ALA A 78 -12.36 -17.24 7.73
CA ALA A 78 -11.23 -18.09 7.36
C ALA A 78 -10.80 -19.01 8.53
N LYS A 79 -10.34 -20.23 8.22
CA LYS A 79 -9.77 -21.13 9.23
C LYS A 79 -8.45 -20.61 9.81
N THR A 80 -7.62 -20.04 8.95
CA THR A 80 -6.30 -19.47 9.28
C THR A 80 -6.00 -18.33 8.33
N MET A 81 -5.34 -17.28 8.82
CA MET A 81 -4.88 -16.17 8.01
C MET A 81 -3.61 -15.58 8.64
N ASN A 82 -2.44 -15.90 8.07
CA ASN A 82 -1.17 -15.38 8.59
C ASN A 82 -1.03 -13.90 8.26
N GLU A 83 -0.32 -13.14 9.10
CA GLU A 83 0.10 -11.79 8.73
C GLU A 83 1.08 -11.82 7.55
N VAL A 84 1.11 -10.73 6.79
CA VAL A 84 2.13 -10.50 5.76
C VAL A 84 3.12 -9.45 6.25
N GLU A 85 4.34 -9.57 5.75
CA GLU A 85 5.43 -8.63 6.01
C GLU A 85 5.94 -8.05 4.69
N TRP A 86 6.58 -6.89 4.79
CA TRP A 86 7.23 -6.29 3.64
C TRP A 86 8.45 -7.09 3.21
N ASN A 87 8.65 -7.23 1.90
CA ASN A 87 9.80 -7.93 1.35
C ASN A 87 10.44 -7.12 0.22
N CYS A 88 11.68 -6.67 0.42
CA CYS A 88 12.39 -5.81 -0.53
C CYS A 88 12.58 -6.44 -1.92
N ASN A 89 12.69 -7.78 -2.01
CA ASN A 89 12.77 -8.46 -3.30
C ASN A 89 11.42 -8.45 -4.04
N LEU A 90 10.30 -8.48 -3.32
CA LEU A 90 8.98 -8.33 -3.91
C LEU A 90 8.72 -6.88 -4.33
N GLU A 91 9.12 -5.89 -3.52
CA GLU A 91 9.05 -4.46 -3.90
C GLU A 91 9.82 -4.20 -5.21
N LYS A 92 11.08 -4.66 -5.30
CA LYS A 92 11.89 -4.50 -6.51
C LYS A 92 11.23 -5.12 -7.74
N LYS A 93 10.63 -6.31 -7.59
CA LYS A 93 9.92 -6.99 -8.68
C LYS A 93 8.64 -6.27 -9.06
N ALA A 94 7.87 -5.77 -8.08
CA ALA A 94 6.67 -5.00 -8.35
C ALA A 94 6.99 -3.72 -9.11
N LYS A 95 8.02 -2.97 -8.67
CA LYS A 95 8.48 -1.75 -9.36
C LYS A 95 8.92 -2.02 -10.80
N ALA A 96 9.56 -3.14 -11.07
CA ALA A 96 9.98 -3.53 -12.42
C ALA A 96 8.82 -3.91 -13.36
N LEU A 97 7.63 -4.17 -12.82
CA LEU A 97 6.43 -4.45 -13.62
C LEU A 97 5.64 -3.18 -13.99
N LEU A 98 5.85 -2.08 -13.26
CA LEU A 98 5.16 -0.83 -13.50
C LEU A 98 5.80 -0.09 -14.68
N ASP A 99 4.97 0.51 -15.52
CA ASP A 99 5.44 1.41 -16.56
C ASP A 99 5.98 2.70 -15.90
N PRO A 100 7.24 3.10 -16.15
CA PRO A 100 7.79 4.34 -15.61
C PRO A 100 7.09 5.61 -16.11
N GLN A 101 6.28 5.53 -17.17
CA GLN A 101 5.48 6.63 -17.70
C GLN A 101 4.17 6.85 -16.93
N CYS A 102 3.91 6.10 -15.85
CA CYS A 102 2.70 6.21 -15.01
C CYS A 102 1.40 6.05 -15.84
N THR A 103 1.35 5.04 -16.68
CA THR A 103 0.18 4.72 -17.52
C THR A 103 -0.96 4.12 -16.70
N ASP A 104 -2.19 4.25 -17.20
CA ASP A 104 -3.37 3.54 -16.69
C ASP A 104 -3.43 2.06 -17.11
N ASP A 105 -2.45 1.59 -17.87
CA ASP A 105 -2.41 0.22 -18.37
C ASP A 105 -2.15 -0.76 -17.22
N GLU A 106 -3.00 -1.79 -17.14
CA GLU A 106 -2.83 -2.86 -16.18
C GLU A 106 -1.52 -3.62 -16.46
N PRO A 107 -0.59 -3.70 -15.49
CA PRO A 107 0.66 -4.43 -15.68
C PRO A 107 0.40 -5.93 -15.77
N LYS A 108 1.05 -6.60 -16.73
CA LYS A 108 0.92 -8.06 -16.90
C LYS A 108 1.46 -8.77 -15.66
N ALA A 109 0.59 -9.53 -14.99
CA ALA A 109 0.98 -10.34 -13.85
C ALA A 109 2.05 -11.39 -14.25
N PRO A 110 3.12 -11.57 -13.45
CA PRO A 110 4.10 -12.62 -13.69
C PRO A 110 3.45 -14.01 -13.66
N LYS A 111 4.04 -14.96 -14.38
CA LYS A 111 3.57 -16.36 -14.39
C LYS A 111 3.50 -16.92 -12.97
N GLY A 112 2.34 -17.48 -12.60
CA GLY A 112 2.09 -18.05 -11.27
C GLY A 112 1.87 -17.01 -10.17
N LYS A 113 1.58 -15.75 -10.54
CA LYS A 113 1.20 -14.67 -9.62
C LYS A 113 -0.16 -14.12 -10.01
N THR A 114 -0.90 -13.62 -9.03
CA THR A 114 -2.14 -12.87 -9.24
C THR A 114 -1.79 -11.41 -9.47
N GLY A 115 -2.33 -10.81 -10.54
CA GLY A 115 -2.34 -9.37 -10.72
C GLY A 115 -3.53 -8.76 -9.99
N LEU A 116 -3.30 -7.69 -9.24
CA LEU A 116 -4.36 -6.83 -8.72
C LEU A 116 -4.03 -5.44 -9.21
N PHE A 117 -4.82 -4.95 -10.15
CA PHE A 117 -4.74 -3.58 -10.63
C PHE A 117 -6.05 -2.88 -10.30
N TYR A 118 -5.94 -1.72 -9.64
CA TYR A 118 -7.06 -0.87 -9.36
C TYR A 118 -6.80 0.48 -10.00
N LYS A 119 -7.58 0.81 -11.02
CA LYS A 119 -7.58 2.16 -11.58
C LYS A 119 -8.28 3.07 -10.57
N TYR A 120 -7.59 4.09 -10.09
CA TYR A 120 -8.27 5.17 -9.38
C TYR A 120 -9.23 5.84 -10.37
N ALA A 121 -10.53 5.79 -10.06
CA ALA A 121 -11.59 6.46 -10.81
C ALA A 121 -11.77 7.90 -10.33
#